data_AF-A0A1J5TRJ9-F1
#
_entry.id   AF-A0A1J5TRJ9-F1
#
_cell.length_a   1.000
_cell.length_b   1.000
_cell.length_c   1.000
_cell.angle_alpha   90.00
_cell.angle_beta   90.00
_cell.angle_gamma   90.00
#
_symmetry.space_group_name_H-M   'P 1'
#
loop_
_entity.id
_entity.type
_entity.pdbx_description
1 polymer ?
#
loop_
_entity_poly.entity_id
_entity_poly.type
_entity_poly.pdbx_seq_one_letter_code
_entity_poly.pdbx_strand_id
1 'polypeptide(L)'
;MGTHGDENLGKVVRETPGKEQLEIFAIILILLVLEVMYDSLFIYGILEGWDQQFLSFTLAMAFMILGLMLDFYRRSFLPDVLELKKRRSKVITKLER
;
A
#
# COMPACT_ATOMS: atom_id res chain seq x y z
N MET A 1 6.85 27.64 -23.35
CA MET A 1 5.53 27.10 -23.69
C MET A 1 4.85 26.59 -22.42
N GLY A 2 4.05 27.43 -21.78
CA GLY A 2 3.11 27.08 -20.71
C GLY A 2 1.89 27.98 -20.88
N THR A 3 0.72 27.40 -21.10
CA THR A 3 -0.53 28.16 -21.26
C THR A 3 -1.12 28.49 -19.88
N HIS A 4 -1.75 29.66 -19.73
CA HIS A 4 -2.40 30.09 -18.49
C HIS A 4 -3.25 28.98 -17.86
N GLY A 5 -2.98 28.63 -16.59
CA GLY A 5 -3.69 27.57 -15.86
C GLY A 5 -2.97 26.22 -15.75
N ASP A 6 -1.81 26.04 -16.40
CA ASP A 6 -0.97 24.85 -16.20
C ASP A 6 -0.37 24.80 -14.77
N GLU A 7 -0.27 25.94 -14.06
CA GLU A 7 0.25 26.01 -12.68
C GLU A 7 -0.67 25.42 -11.60
N ASN A 8 -1.93 25.12 -11.94
CA ASN A 8 -2.88 24.45 -11.06
C ASN A 8 -3.02 22.95 -11.36
N LEU A 9 -2.24 22.42 -12.31
CA LEU A 9 -2.19 20.99 -12.61
C LEU A 9 -1.39 20.26 -11.52
N GLY A 10 -1.99 19.29 -10.82
CA GLY A 10 -1.30 18.46 -9.82
C GLY A 10 -1.13 19.11 -8.45
N LYS A 11 -1.85 20.21 -8.17
CA LYS A 11 -1.80 20.86 -6.86
C LYS A 11 -2.54 19.99 -5.83
N VAL A 12 -1.83 19.54 -4.79
CA VAL A 12 -2.40 18.85 -3.63
C VAL A 12 -3.33 19.82 -2.90
N VAL A 13 -4.63 19.50 -2.87
CA VAL A 13 -5.66 20.41 -2.33
C VAL A 13 -5.83 20.23 -0.83
N ARG A 14 -5.63 19.02 -0.35
CA ARG A 14 -5.81 18.68 1.07
C ARG A 14 -4.91 17.51 1.42
N GLU A 15 -4.06 17.72 2.41
CA GLU A 15 -3.43 16.65 3.17
C GLU A 15 -4.12 16.61 4.52
N THR A 16 -4.80 15.51 4.81
CA THR A 16 -5.30 15.30 6.17
C THR A 16 -4.25 14.45 6.86
N PRO A 17 -3.50 15.00 7.84
CA PRO A 17 -2.51 14.20 8.55
C PRO A 17 -3.22 13.02 9.22
N GLY A 18 -2.64 11.82 9.05
CA GLY A 18 -3.17 10.61 9.68
C GLY A 18 -3.23 10.83 11.19
N LYS A 19 -4.40 10.58 11.79
CA LYS A 19 -4.52 10.54 13.26
C LYS A 19 -3.48 9.55 13.80
N GLU A 20 -2.80 9.90 14.88
CA GLU A 20 -1.92 8.97 15.58
C GLU A 20 -2.74 7.74 16.01
N GLN A 21 -2.47 6.59 15.38
CA GLN A 21 -3.22 5.35 15.57
C GLN A 21 -2.33 4.30 16.23
N LEU A 22 -1.98 4.55 17.51
CA LEU A 22 -1.18 3.64 18.33
C LEU A 22 -1.80 2.23 18.42
N GLU A 23 -3.13 2.13 18.39
CA GLU A 23 -3.85 0.85 18.39
C GLU A 23 -3.49 -0.01 17.17
N ILE A 24 -3.48 0.60 15.98
CA ILE A 24 -3.17 -0.11 14.73
C ILE A 24 -1.69 -0.46 14.67
N PHE A 25 -0.84 0.43 15.19
CA PHE A 25 0.58 0.12 15.34
C PHE A 25 0.80 -1.13 16.22
N ALA A 26 0.09 -1.23 17.35
CA ALA A 26 0.16 -2.40 18.21
C ALA A 26 -0.33 -3.68 17.51
N ILE A 27 -1.41 -3.60 16.72
CA ILE A 27 -1.89 -4.72 15.90
C ILE A 27 -0.83 -5.17 14.89
N ILE A 28 -0.20 -4.23 14.18
CA ILE A 28 0.88 -4.52 13.23
C ILE A 28 2.06 -5.20 13.93
N LEU A 29 2.43 -4.76 15.14
CA LEU A 29 3.48 -5.40 15.92
C LEU A 29 3.13 -6.84 16.33
N ILE A 30 1.88 -7.10 16.71
CA ILE A 30 1.42 -8.47 17.01
C ILE A 30 1.46 -9.34 15.75
N LEU A 31 1.00 -8.81 14.61
CA LEU A 31 1.08 -9.50 13.32
C LEU A 31 2.53 -9.76 12.91
N LEU A 32 3.46 -8.85 13.20
CA LEU A 32 4.89 -9.03 12.93
C LEU A 32 5.48 -10.20 13.73
N VAL A 33 5.13 -10.33 15.01
CA VAL A 33 5.56 -11.49 15.81
C VAL A 33 4.99 -12.78 15.24
N LEU A 34 3.72 -12.77 14.82
CA LEU A 34 3.08 -13.93 14.21
C LEU A 34 3.72 -14.29 12.86
N GLU A 35 4.09 -13.29 12.05
CA GLU A 35 4.79 -13.50 10.77
C GLU A 35 6.12 -14.20 10.99
N VAL A 36 6.96 -13.69 11.89
CA VAL A 36 8.27 -14.29 12.20
C VAL A 36 8.09 -15.73 12.70
N MET A 37 7.03 -16.02 13.46
CA MET A 37 6.71 -17.37 13.89
C MET A 37 6.40 -18.29 12.69
N TYR A 38 5.59 -17.86 11.72
CA TYR A 38 5.26 -18.65 10.54
C TYR A 38 6.45 -18.81 9.59
N ASP A 39 7.27 -17.78 9.41
CA ASP A 39 8.52 -17.85 8.64
C ASP A 39 9.50 -18.84 9.25
N SER A 40 9.67 -18.80 10.57
CA SER A 40 10.51 -19.75 11.31
C SER A 40 9.98 -21.17 11.18
N LEU A 41 8.66 -21.35 11.28
CA LEU A 41 8.00 -22.65 11.12
C LEU A 41 8.16 -23.20 9.70
N PHE A 42 8.10 -22.34 8.68
CA PHE A 42 8.31 -22.72 7.29
C PHE A 42 9.75 -23.19 7.05
N ILE A 43 10.74 -22.44 7.55
CA ILE A 43 12.16 -22.81 7.47
C ILE A 43 12.39 -24.13 8.22
N TYR A 44 11.86 -24.27 9.43
CA TYR A 44 11.95 -25.51 10.20
C TYR A 44 11.33 -26.69 9.45
N GLY A 45 10.16 -26.49 8.83
CA GLY A 45 9.50 -27.53 8.05
C GLY A 45 10.30 -27.98 6.83
N ILE A 46 11.05 -27.09 6.18
CA ILE A 46 11.97 -27.45 5.10
C ILE A 46 13.10 -28.33 5.63
N LEU A 47 13.68 -27.97 6.78
CA LEU A 47 14.79 -28.73 7.38
C LEU A 47 14.37 -30.13 7.83
N GLU A 48 13.16 -30.27 8.36
CA GLU A 48 12.60 -31.55 8.83
C GLU A 48 11.97 -32.38 7.69
N GLY A 49 11.92 -31.84 6.47
CA GLY A 49 11.37 -32.55 5.30
C GLY A 49 9.86 -32.76 5.38
N TRP A 50 9.11 -31.77 5.86
CA TRP A 50 7.65 -31.82 5.91
C TRP A 50 7.02 -31.95 4.52
N ASP A 51 5.81 -32.50 4.49
CA ASP A 51 5.07 -32.67 3.25
C ASP A 51 4.75 -31.32 2.57
N GLN A 52 4.68 -31.34 1.24
CA GLN A 52 4.46 -30.16 0.41
C GLN A 52 3.13 -29.47 0.75
N GLN A 53 2.08 -30.23 1.09
CA GLN A 53 0.78 -29.64 1.44
C GLN A 53 0.89 -28.80 2.72
N PHE A 54 1.67 -29.26 3.71
CA PHE A 54 1.82 -28.54 4.96
C PHE A 54 2.74 -27.30 4.83
N LEU A 55 3.80 -27.42 4.02
CA LEU A 55 4.67 -26.28 3.70
C LEU A 55 3.92 -25.19 2.93
N SER A 56 3.13 -25.56 1.92
CA SER A 56 2.33 -24.60 1.15
C SER A 56 1.27 -23.90 2.01
N PHE A 57 0.64 -24.62 2.95
CA PHE A 57 -0.28 -24.00 3.92
C PHE A 57 0.44 -22.98 4.82
N THR A 58 1.59 -23.36 5.37
CA THR A 58 2.40 -22.48 6.24
C THR A 58 2.83 -21.22 5.49
N LEU A 59 3.27 -21.36 4.24
CA LEU A 59 3.64 -20.24 3.38
C LEU A 59 2.45 -19.34 3.04
N ALA A 60 1.28 -19.92 2.75
CA ALA A 60 0.06 -19.15 2.50
C ALA A 60 -0.37 -18.34 3.74
N MET A 61 -0.19 -18.89 4.95
CA MET A 61 -0.45 -18.17 6.19
C MET A 61 0.49 -16.98 6.39
N ALA A 62 1.79 -17.13 6.12
CA ALA A 62 2.75 -16.01 6.15
C ALA A 62 2.32 -14.89 5.17
N PHE A 63 2.07 -15.22 3.90
CA PHE A 63 1.61 -14.22 2.94
C PHE A 63 0.27 -13.58 3.28
N MET A 64 -0.64 -14.31 3.93
CA MET A 64 -1.89 -13.74 4.44
C MET A 64 -1.62 -12.68 5.52
N ILE A 65 -0.76 -12.99 6.50
CA ILE A 65 -0.41 -12.08 7.58
C ILE A 65 0.31 -10.84 7.02
N LEU A 66 1.25 -11.03 6.11
CA LEU A 66 1.94 -9.95 5.40
C LEU A 66 0.95 -9.06 4.63
N GLY A 67 -0.01 -9.66 3.93
CA GLY A 67 -1.08 -8.95 3.23
C GLY A 67 -1.96 -8.11 4.16
N LEU A 68 -2.35 -8.66 5.31
CA LEU A 68 -3.10 -7.94 6.35
C LEU A 68 -2.29 -6.78 6.93
N MET A 69 -1.00 -7.01 7.20
CA MET A 69 -0.09 -5.97 7.70
C MET A 69 0.01 -4.79 6.73
N LEU A 70 0.16 -5.08 5.42
CA LEU A 70 0.17 -4.06 4.37
C LEU A 70 -1.15 -3.31 4.28
N ASP A 71 -2.29 -3.98 4.41
CA ASP A 71 -3.61 -3.34 4.38
C ASP A 71 -3.78 -2.38 5.57
N PHE A 72 -3.43 -2.81 6.79
CA PHE A 72 -3.46 -1.96 7.98
C PHE A 72 -2.49 -0.78 7.86
N TYR A 73 -1.29 -1.01 7.32
CA TYR A 73 -0.32 0.06 7.08
C TYR A 73 -0.88 1.09 6.08
N ARG A 74 -1.41 0.60 4.95
CA ARG A 74 -1.99 1.43 3.89
C ARG A 74 -3.14 2.29 4.41
N ARG A 75 -4.03 1.71 5.21
CA ARG A 75 -5.22 2.40 5.70
C ARG A 75 -4.90 3.46 6.76
N SER A 76 -3.81 3.28 7.51
CA SER A 76 -3.60 4.01 8.76
C SER A 76 -2.42 4.98 8.72
N PHE A 77 -1.39 4.67 7.93
CA PHE A 77 -0.16 5.44 7.87
C PHE A 77 0.04 6.17 6.53
N LEU A 78 -0.59 5.70 5.44
CA LEU A 78 -0.53 6.48 4.20
C LEU A 78 -1.44 7.70 4.32
N PRO A 79 -0.92 8.91 4.07
CA PRO A 79 -1.74 10.10 4.03
C PRO A 79 -2.74 9.98 2.87
N ASP A 80 -3.99 10.33 3.14
CA ASP A 80 -5.00 10.44 2.09
C ASP A 80 -4.73 11.73 1.32
N VAL A 81 -4.07 11.59 0.16
CA VAL A 81 -3.69 12.71 -0.71
C VAL A 81 -4.71 12.81 -1.84
N LEU A 82 -5.52 13.87 -1.81
CA LEU A 82 -6.38 14.22 -2.92
C LEU A 82 -5.63 15.12 -3.89
N GLU A 83 -5.12 14.52 -4.96
CA GLU A 83 -4.50 15.24 -6.07
C GLU A 83 -5.52 15.50 -7.18
N LEU A 84 -5.71 16.78 -7.54
CA LEU A 84 -6.54 17.14 -8.68
C LEU A 84 -5.76 17.00 -9.98
N LYS A 85 -5.97 15.88 -10.68
CA LYS A 85 -5.45 15.69 -12.04
C LYS A 85 -6.43 16.26 -13.07
N LYS A 86 -6.24 17.52 -13.46
CA LYS A 86 -7.00 18.13 -14.57
C LYS A 86 -6.38 17.74 -15.90
N ARG A 87 -7.19 17.26 -16.85
CA ARG A 87 -6.74 16.94 -18.21
C ARG A 87 -6.48 18.24 -18.97
N ARG A 88 -5.30 18.39 -19.62
CA ARG A 88 -5.00 19.56 -20.47
C ARG A 88 -6.06 19.68 -21.56
N SER A 89 -6.62 20.87 -21.74
CA SER A 89 -7.59 21.12 -22.82
C SER A 89 -6.90 20.99 -24.18
N LYS A 90 -7.58 20.38 -25.15
CA LYS A 90 -7.04 20.29 -26.52
C LYS A 90 -7.02 21.69 -27.13
N VAL A 91 -5.87 22.10 -27.65
CA VAL A 91 -5.77 23.32 -28.46
C VAL A 91 -6.45 23.02 -29.78
N ILE A 92 -7.63 23.61 -30.00
CA ILE A 92 -8.31 23.59 -31.29
C ILE A 92 -7.80 24.81 -32.05
N THR A 93 -6.83 24.61 -32.94
CA THR A 93 -6.44 25.65 -33.90
C THR A 93 -7.66 25.95 -34.77
N LYS A 94 -8.19 27.18 -34.71
CA LYS A 94 -9.17 27.61 -35.70
C LYS A 94 -8.43 27.65 -37.04
N LEU A 95 -8.77 26.73 -37.93
CA LEU A 95 -8.38 26.83 -39.33
C LEU A 95 -9.02 28.11 -39.88
N GLU A 96 -8.20 29.14 -40.08
CA GLU A 96 -8.58 30.33 -40.83
C GLU A 96 -8.99 29.87 -42.23
N ARG A 97 -10.20 30.26 -42.63
CA ARG A 97 -10.80 29.94 -43.93
C ARG A 97 -10.59 31.11 -44.87
#